data_AF-A0A6J6DTB5-F1
#
_entry.id   AF-A0A6J6DTB5-F1
#
_cell.length_a   1.000
_cell.length_b   1.000
_cell.length_c   1.000
_cell.angle_alpha   90.00
_cell.angle_beta   90.00
_cell.angle_gamma   90.00
#
_symmetry.space_group_name_H-M   'P 1'
#
loop_
_entity.id
_entity.type
_entity.pdbx_description
1 polymer ?
#
loop_
_entity_poly.entity_id
_entity_poly.type
_entity_poly.pdbx_seq_one_letter_code
_entity_poly.pdbx_strand_id
1 'polypeptide(L)'
;MSDRTPPNGLPDFGNEDELREAFQRFLSGDEGFDPAEFMKAAGIDVNSDEIKALMAQLGNAFAASGTPSPLAARDHAVSVAQQNSLPLDPATAAALTSAANVATLWLGEVVDIAELGEPPLLATRADWARKTLPVWETISEPVALAIPRAVGQMLQGQVPEGLEGILGDANGAMEKVGRALFQLQLAQVVGKLSEEVLSGGDIGIPLVHGTSEYDVKAVLVAQNIRAFGGGLDTPVEETDIFLAVREIAHARLFRHARWLRLGIMSAIRDFASGITIDTDRIVELAERFDPTDTNAMRDLVASGALLPERTEEQKRALERLETLLALIEGWVDHVTSQATARLPKSGALQEAIRRRRASGGPAEHAFSTLVGLELRPRRLREASALWASITEALGASTRDALWEHPDQLPSSEDFDDPQGFIKRQLAPAGPGDDMDQALRDLLDEEQPPA
;
A
#
# COMPACT_ATOMS: atom_id res chain seq x y z
N MET A 1 -14.73 -25.77 -51.08
CA MET A 1 -13.67 -26.33 -50.21
C MET A 1 -12.33 -25.93 -50.83
N SER A 2 -11.92 -24.70 -50.57
CA SER A 2 -10.60 -24.20 -50.98
C SER A 2 -9.81 -23.95 -49.70
N ASP A 3 -8.73 -24.71 -49.59
CA ASP A 3 -7.68 -24.60 -48.60
C ASP A 3 -7.07 -23.19 -48.65
N ARG A 4 -7.16 -22.44 -47.55
CA ARG A 4 -6.51 -21.14 -47.36
C ARG A 4 -5.51 -21.29 -46.23
N THR A 5 -4.32 -21.76 -46.57
CA THR A 5 -3.15 -21.59 -45.71
C THR A 5 -2.50 -20.25 -46.05
N PRO A 6 -2.41 -19.27 -45.12
CA PRO A 6 -1.68 -18.03 -45.37
C PRO A 6 -0.15 -18.28 -45.37
N PRO A 7 0.65 -17.50 -46.12
CA PRO A 7 2.06 -17.84 -46.39
C PRO A 7 3.06 -17.35 -45.35
N ASN A 8 2.63 -16.87 -44.18
CA ASN A 8 3.52 -16.50 -43.08
C ASN A 8 2.97 -17.15 -41.81
N GLY A 9 3.81 -17.82 -41.03
CA GLY A 9 3.45 -18.56 -39.80
C GLY A 9 2.99 -17.69 -38.63
N LEU A 10 2.11 -16.73 -38.88
CA LEU A 10 1.27 -16.07 -37.90
C LEU A 10 0.15 -17.03 -37.48
N PRO A 11 -0.32 -17.00 -36.22
CA PRO A 11 -1.49 -17.76 -35.80
C PRO A 11 -2.70 -17.40 -36.68
N ASP A 12 -3.49 -18.41 -37.07
CA ASP A 12 -4.80 -18.22 -37.69
C ASP A 12 -5.78 -17.73 -36.62
N PHE A 13 -5.72 -16.43 -36.33
CA PHE A 13 -6.80 -15.76 -35.62
C PHE A 13 -8.01 -15.86 -36.53
N GLY A 14 -9.07 -16.51 -36.07
CA GLY A 14 -10.28 -16.74 -36.86
C GLY A 14 -10.76 -15.48 -37.58
N ASN A 15 -11.60 -15.69 -38.59
CA ASN A 15 -12.14 -14.68 -39.51
C ASN A 15 -12.21 -13.25 -38.90
N GLU A 16 -11.33 -12.34 -39.33
CA GLU A 16 -11.18 -10.97 -38.77
C GLU A 16 -12.51 -10.20 -38.65
N ASP A 17 -13.43 -10.46 -39.57
CA ASP A 17 -14.77 -9.88 -39.59
C ASP A 17 -15.64 -10.35 -38.40
N GLU A 18 -15.50 -11.62 -37.98
CA GLU A 18 -16.23 -12.20 -36.84
C GLU A 18 -15.73 -11.64 -35.50
N LEU A 19 -14.41 -11.46 -35.35
CA LEU A 19 -13.82 -10.82 -34.18
C LEU A 19 -14.26 -9.36 -34.04
N ARG A 20 -14.30 -8.63 -35.15
CA ARG A 20 -14.74 -7.24 -35.20
C ARG A 20 -16.22 -7.09 -34.86
N GLU A 21 -17.07 -7.97 -35.39
CA GLU A 21 -18.51 -7.97 -35.14
C GLU A 21 -18.84 -8.38 -33.69
N ALA A 22 -18.12 -9.36 -33.14
CA ALA A 22 -18.27 -9.77 -31.74
C ALA A 22 -17.79 -8.69 -30.76
N PHE A 23 -16.69 -7.98 -31.06
CA PHE A 23 -16.22 -6.86 -30.26
C PHE A 23 -17.20 -5.66 -30.30
N GLN A 24 -17.80 -5.37 -31.45
CA GLN A 24 -18.85 -4.36 -31.57
C GLN A 24 -20.10 -4.72 -30.75
N ARG A 25 -20.50 -5.99 -30.75
CA ARG A 25 -21.63 -6.49 -29.94
C ARG A 25 -21.39 -6.37 -28.44
N PHE A 26 -20.18 -6.69 -27.99
CA PHE A 26 -19.76 -6.52 -26.60
C PHE A 26 -19.84 -5.04 -26.16
N LEU A 27 -19.31 -4.13 -26.96
CA LEU A 27 -19.34 -2.69 -26.66
C LEU A 27 -20.75 -2.09 -26.71
N SER A 28 -21.67 -2.67 -27.48
CA SER A 28 -23.07 -2.23 -27.54
C SER A 28 -23.94 -2.72 -26.37
N GLY A 29 -23.42 -3.60 -25.51
CA GLY A 29 -24.17 -4.11 -24.35
C GLY A 29 -25.33 -5.03 -24.72
N ASP A 30 -25.21 -5.78 -25.82
CA ASP A 30 -26.25 -6.69 -26.31
C ASP A 30 -26.44 -7.89 -25.34
N GLU A 31 -27.67 -8.17 -24.91
CA GLU A 31 -28.00 -9.23 -23.93
C GLU A 31 -27.72 -10.64 -24.47
N GLY A 32 -27.48 -10.79 -25.78
CA GLY A 32 -27.16 -12.05 -26.46
C GLY A 32 -25.67 -12.34 -26.63
N PHE A 33 -24.76 -11.54 -26.06
CA PHE A 33 -23.32 -11.81 -26.14
C PHE A 33 -22.95 -13.07 -25.35
N ASP A 34 -22.43 -14.10 -26.04
CA ASP A 34 -21.83 -15.27 -25.42
C ASP A 34 -20.30 -15.09 -25.33
N PRO A 35 -19.75 -14.80 -24.12
CA PRO A 35 -18.32 -14.59 -23.93
C PRO A 35 -17.49 -15.83 -24.25
N ALA A 36 -18.09 -17.03 -24.15
CA ALA A 36 -17.41 -18.27 -24.46
C ALA A 36 -17.21 -18.44 -25.98
N GLU A 37 -18.16 -17.97 -26.81
CA GLU A 37 -17.99 -17.94 -28.27
C GLU A 37 -16.91 -16.94 -28.68
N PHE A 38 -16.85 -15.76 -28.05
CA PHE A 38 -15.82 -14.75 -28.32
C PHE A 38 -14.40 -15.25 -28.01
N MET A 39 -14.20 -15.83 -26.83
CA MET A 39 -12.88 -16.36 -26.42
C MET A 39 -12.45 -17.54 -27.29
N LYS A 40 -13.40 -18.38 -27.71
CA LYS A 40 -13.16 -19.48 -28.64
C LYS A 40 -12.80 -18.99 -30.05
N ALA A 41 -13.45 -17.92 -30.52
CA ALA A 41 -13.11 -17.26 -31.79
C ALA A 41 -11.73 -16.58 -31.74
N ALA A 42 -11.31 -16.12 -30.55
CA ALA A 42 -9.98 -15.59 -30.29
C ALA A 42 -8.90 -16.69 -30.07
N GLY A 43 -9.25 -17.98 -30.18
CA GLY A 43 -8.31 -19.10 -30.06
C GLY A 43 -7.88 -19.44 -28.63
N ILE A 44 -8.56 -18.91 -27.61
CA ILE A 44 -8.23 -19.13 -26.20
C ILE A 44 -9.11 -20.26 -25.65
N ASP A 45 -8.52 -21.44 -25.44
CA ASP A 45 -9.20 -22.60 -24.87
C ASP A 45 -9.25 -22.48 -23.33
N VAL A 46 -10.32 -21.89 -22.80
CA VAL A 46 -10.55 -21.72 -21.36
C VAL A 46 -11.73 -22.56 -20.91
N ASN A 47 -11.62 -23.18 -19.74
CA ASN A 47 -12.65 -24.05 -19.18
C ASN A 47 -13.97 -23.29 -18.94
N SER A 48 -15.06 -23.76 -19.56
CA SER A 48 -16.36 -23.04 -19.59
C SER A 48 -16.98 -22.76 -18.21
N ASP A 49 -16.67 -23.56 -17.20
CA ASP A 49 -17.16 -23.36 -15.83
C ASP A 49 -16.37 -22.29 -15.08
N GLU A 50 -15.08 -22.16 -15.35
CA GLU A 50 -14.24 -21.07 -14.83
C GLU A 50 -14.61 -19.73 -15.47
N ILE A 51 -14.93 -19.73 -16.76
CA ILE A 51 -15.48 -18.54 -17.45
C ILE A 51 -16.82 -18.15 -16.84
N LYS A 52 -17.73 -19.10 -16.60
CA LYS A 52 -19.04 -18.78 -15.97
C LYS A 52 -18.87 -18.22 -14.57
N ALA A 53 -17.96 -18.76 -13.77
CA ALA A 53 -17.65 -18.23 -12.44
C ALA A 53 -17.04 -16.82 -12.52
N LEU A 54 -16.09 -16.61 -13.42
CA LEU A 54 -15.46 -15.32 -13.68
C LEU A 54 -16.48 -14.30 -14.19
N MET A 55 -17.35 -14.67 -15.12
CA MET A 55 -18.40 -13.82 -15.70
C MET A 55 -19.54 -13.56 -14.73
N ALA A 56 -19.88 -14.48 -13.83
CA ALA A 56 -20.82 -14.21 -12.74
C ALA A 56 -20.21 -13.24 -11.72
N GLN A 57 -18.90 -13.37 -11.45
CA GLN A 57 -18.16 -12.43 -10.60
C GLN A 57 -18.03 -11.05 -11.26
N LEU A 58 -17.79 -11.01 -12.58
CA LEU A 58 -17.75 -9.79 -13.39
C LEU A 58 -19.15 -9.15 -13.48
N GLY A 59 -20.19 -9.93 -13.76
CA GLY A 59 -21.58 -9.47 -13.85
C GLY A 59 -22.11 -8.95 -12.52
N ASN A 60 -21.66 -9.49 -11.39
CA ASN A 60 -21.95 -8.91 -10.06
C ASN A 60 -21.08 -7.68 -9.76
N ALA A 61 -19.89 -7.59 -10.35
CA ALA A 61 -19.00 -6.44 -10.24
C ALA A 61 -19.42 -5.26 -11.12
N PHE A 62 -20.12 -5.50 -12.24
CA PHE A 62 -20.63 -4.50 -13.18
C PHE A 62 -22.15 -4.30 -12.99
N ALA A 63 -22.59 -3.08 -12.67
CA ALA A 63 -24.01 -2.76 -12.60
C ALA A 63 -24.69 -2.92 -13.98
N ALA A 64 -26.02 -2.96 -14.01
CA ALA A 64 -26.85 -3.06 -15.23
C ALA A 64 -26.56 -1.96 -16.30
N SER A 65 -25.75 -0.95 -15.97
CA SER A 65 -25.29 0.14 -16.84
C SER A 65 -23.89 -0.09 -17.45
N GLY A 66 -23.27 -1.26 -17.29
CA GLY A 66 -21.92 -1.53 -17.81
C GLY A 66 -20.79 -0.79 -17.08
N THR A 67 -21.09 -0.20 -15.92
CA THR A 67 -20.10 0.43 -15.02
C THR A 67 -19.90 -0.44 -13.78
N PRO A 68 -18.66 -0.62 -13.31
CA PRO A 68 -18.41 -1.31 -12.05
C PRO A 68 -19.24 -0.71 -10.91
N SER A 69 -19.89 -1.53 -10.11
CA SER A 69 -20.56 -1.06 -8.90
C SER A 69 -19.53 -0.32 -8.04
N PRO A 70 -19.84 0.90 -7.53
CA PRO A 70 -18.94 1.62 -6.64
C PRO A 70 -18.55 0.83 -5.38
N LEU A 71 -19.31 -0.22 -5.05
CA LEU A 71 -19.09 -1.07 -3.89
C LEU A 71 -18.42 -2.42 -4.24
N ALA A 72 -18.21 -2.74 -5.52
CA ALA A 72 -17.73 -4.06 -5.95
C ALA A 72 -16.38 -4.42 -5.31
N ALA A 73 -15.40 -3.50 -5.33
CA ALA A 73 -14.11 -3.70 -4.70
C ALA A 73 -14.26 -3.94 -3.19
N ARG A 74 -15.06 -3.13 -2.50
CA ARG A 74 -15.32 -3.28 -1.07
C ARG A 74 -15.97 -4.61 -0.72
N ASP A 75 -17.01 -4.99 -1.44
CA ASP A 75 -17.75 -6.21 -1.18
C ASP A 75 -16.89 -7.45 -1.50
N HIS A 76 -16.03 -7.35 -2.53
CA HIS A 76 -15.04 -8.38 -2.83
C HIS A 76 -13.99 -8.53 -1.72
N ALA A 77 -13.38 -7.44 -1.25
CA ALA A 77 -12.39 -7.46 -0.17
C ALA A 77 -12.98 -8.07 1.11
N VAL A 78 -14.22 -7.69 1.45
CA VAL A 78 -14.96 -8.23 2.59
C VAL A 78 -15.25 -9.72 2.40
N SER A 79 -15.70 -10.14 1.22
CA SER A 79 -15.99 -11.54 0.93
C SER A 79 -14.75 -12.43 1.08
N VAL A 80 -13.59 -11.98 0.57
CA VAL A 80 -12.31 -12.68 0.74
C VAL A 80 -11.94 -12.75 2.22
N ALA A 81 -11.99 -11.63 2.95
CA ALA A 81 -11.65 -11.58 4.37
C ALA A 81 -12.58 -12.43 5.25
N GLN A 82 -13.84 -12.62 4.85
CA GLN A 82 -14.84 -13.39 5.59
C GLN A 82 -14.59 -14.90 5.57
N GLN A 83 -13.88 -15.44 4.57
CA GLN A 83 -13.68 -16.89 4.42
C GLN A 83 -13.11 -17.55 5.68
N ASN A 84 -12.22 -16.84 6.38
CA ASN A 84 -11.55 -17.30 7.60
C ASN A 84 -11.77 -16.35 8.81
N SER A 85 -12.81 -15.51 8.78
CA SER A 85 -13.08 -14.56 9.87
C SER A 85 -13.97 -15.18 10.94
N LEU A 86 -13.56 -15.04 12.20
CA LEU A 86 -14.38 -15.37 13.37
C LEU A 86 -15.09 -14.11 13.90
N PRO A 87 -16.28 -14.25 14.50
CA PRO A 87 -16.88 -13.15 15.24
C PRO A 87 -16.03 -12.79 16.46
N LEU A 88 -15.99 -11.50 16.80
CA LEU A 88 -15.31 -11.03 18.00
C LEU A 88 -16.14 -11.41 19.25
N ASP A 89 -15.59 -12.28 20.09
CA ASP A 89 -16.25 -12.65 21.35
C ASP A 89 -16.12 -11.53 22.42
N PRO A 90 -17.12 -11.39 23.32
CA PRO A 90 -17.11 -10.32 24.32
C PRO A 90 -15.94 -10.37 25.31
N ALA A 91 -15.40 -11.55 25.63
CA ALA A 91 -14.32 -11.68 26.60
C ALA A 91 -12.99 -11.19 26.02
N THR A 92 -12.68 -11.58 24.77
CA THR A 92 -11.54 -11.04 24.03
C THR A 92 -11.67 -9.53 23.84
N ALA A 93 -12.86 -9.03 23.52
CA ALA A 93 -13.10 -7.60 23.37
C ALA A 93 -12.80 -6.82 24.66
N ALA A 94 -13.28 -7.32 25.81
CA ALA A 94 -13.02 -6.70 27.11
C ALA A 94 -11.53 -6.74 27.49
N ALA A 95 -10.85 -7.86 27.22
CA ALA A 95 -9.42 -8.02 27.48
C ALA A 95 -8.57 -7.03 26.66
N LEU A 96 -8.79 -6.95 25.34
CA LEU A 96 -8.08 -6.03 24.45
C LEU A 96 -8.39 -4.56 24.78
N THR A 97 -9.62 -4.24 25.17
CA THR A 97 -9.97 -2.89 25.63
C THR A 97 -9.18 -2.53 26.89
N SER A 98 -9.09 -3.45 27.85
CA SER A 98 -8.32 -3.24 29.09
C SER A 98 -6.83 -3.08 28.79
N ALA A 99 -6.28 -3.91 27.91
CA ALA A 99 -4.89 -3.82 27.47
C ALA A 99 -4.60 -2.49 26.75
N ALA A 100 -5.52 -2.01 25.92
CA ALA A 100 -5.38 -0.71 25.24
C ALA A 100 -5.36 0.47 26.21
N ASN A 101 -6.16 0.42 27.29
CA ASN A 101 -6.12 1.45 28.34
C ASN A 101 -4.77 1.44 29.07
N VAL A 102 -4.26 0.26 29.42
CA VAL A 102 -2.93 0.11 30.04
C VAL A 102 -1.83 0.62 29.10
N ALA A 103 -1.90 0.24 27.83
CA ALA A 103 -0.97 0.65 26.79
C ALA A 103 -0.94 2.18 26.62
N THR A 104 -2.10 2.84 26.65
CA THR A 104 -2.23 4.30 26.56
C THR A 104 -1.49 4.98 27.70
N LEU A 105 -1.72 4.52 28.94
CA LEU A 105 -1.05 5.04 30.13
C LEU A 105 0.47 4.85 30.08
N TRP A 106 0.93 3.65 29.74
CA TRP A 106 2.37 3.35 29.71
C TRP A 106 3.10 4.08 28.59
N LEU A 107 2.45 4.24 27.44
CA LEU A 107 3.03 5.02 26.34
C LEU A 107 3.16 6.48 26.73
N GLY A 108 2.17 7.05 27.43
CA GLY A 108 2.22 8.43 27.94
C GLY A 108 3.35 8.72 28.93
N GLU A 109 3.99 7.69 29.50
CA GLU A 109 5.18 7.86 30.36
C GLU A 109 6.48 8.06 29.56
N VAL A 110 6.50 7.70 28.26
CA VAL A 110 7.74 7.64 27.45
C VAL A 110 7.68 8.44 26.15
N VAL A 111 6.53 9.01 25.79
CA VAL A 111 6.36 9.90 24.64
C VAL A 111 5.75 11.23 25.05
N ASP A 112 6.18 12.32 24.42
CA ASP A 112 5.63 13.67 24.59
C ASP A 112 4.51 13.98 23.59
N ILE A 113 4.16 12.98 22.77
CA ILE A 113 3.07 13.06 21.79
C ILE A 113 1.71 12.86 22.47
N ALA A 114 0.79 13.81 22.19
CA ALA A 114 -0.58 13.81 22.70
C ALA A 114 -1.33 12.50 22.45
N GLU A 115 -2.23 12.16 23.38
CA GLU A 115 -3.03 10.95 23.30
C GLU A 115 -4.03 10.96 22.14
N LEU A 116 -4.46 9.77 21.74
CA LEU A 116 -5.56 9.61 20.80
C LEU A 116 -6.87 10.06 21.45
N GLY A 117 -7.72 10.72 20.67
CA GLY A 117 -9.04 11.16 21.15
C GLY A 117 -10.05 10.03 21.32
N GLU A 118 -9.76 8.84 20.79
CA GLU A 118 -10.63 7.68 20.85
C GLU A 118 -9.84 6.40 21.14
N PRO A 119 -10.45 5.40 21.82
CA PRO A 119 -9.81 4.11 22.03
C PRO A 119 -9.62 3.36 20.69
N PRO A 120 -8.70 2.39 20.62
CA PRO A 120 -8.53 1.56 19.44
C PRO A 120 -9.84 0.85 19.04
N LEU A 121 -10.07 0.75 17.74
CA LEU A 121 -11.12 -0.10 17.19
C LEU A 121 -10.68 -1.57 17.30
N LEU A 122 -11.52 -2.39 17.94
CA LEU A 122 -11.37 -3.84 17.91
C LEU A 122 -12.10 -4.36 16.68
N ALA A 123 -11.35 -4.91 15.72
CA ALA A 123 -11.86 -5.27 14.40
C ALA A 123 -11.82 -6.79 14.17
N THR A 124 -12.82 -7.29 13.45
CA THR A 124 -12.70 -8.56 12.71
C THR A 124 -11.84 -8.37 11.45
N ARG A 125 -11.44 -9.46 10.79
CA ARG A 125 -10.73 -9.39 9.51
C ARG A 125 -11.53 -8.66 8.44
N ALA A 126 -12.84 -8.94 8.40
CA ALA A 126 -13.78 -8.27 7.50
C ALA A 126 -13.93 -6.77 7.80
N ASP A 127 -13.96 -6.37 9.09
CA ASP A 127 -13.98 -4.96 9.47
C ASP A 127 -12.70 -4.24 9.06
N TRP A 128 -11.54 -4.89 9.25
CA TRP A 128 -10.24 -4.34 8.85
C TRP A 128 -10.21 -4.14 7.32
N ALA A 129 -10.53 -5.16 6.53
CA ALA A 129 -10.54 -5.05 5.07
C ALA A 129 -11.48 -3.94 4.59
N ARG A 130 -12.69 -3.86 5.14
CA ARG A 130 -13.68 -2.83 4.80
C ARG A 130 -13.18 -1.42 5.12
N LYS A 131 -12.61 -1.22 6.31
CA LYS A 131 -12.24 0.11 6.81
C LYS A 131 -10.92 0.62 6.23
N THR A 132 -10.03 -0.27 5.84
CA THR A 132 -8.70 0.08 5.29
C THR A 132 -8.72 0.29 3.78
N LEU A 133 -9.63 -0.36 3.05
CA LEU A 133 -9.69 -0.31 1.58
C LEU A 133 -9.67 1.11 0.98
N PRO A 134 -10.41 2.11 1.51
CA PRO A 134 -10.38 3.46 0.92
C PRO A 134 -8.99 4.11 0.93
N VAL A 135 -8.18 3.83 1.97
CA VAL A 135 -6.80 4.33 2.04
C VAL A 135 -5.91 3.56 1.07
N TRP A 136 -6.10 2.25 0.94
CA TRP A 136 -5.41 1.47 -0.09
C TRP A 136 -5.69 1.98 -1.50
N GLU A 137 -6.95 2.24 -1.84
CA GLU A 137 -7.34 2.81 -3.13
C GLU A 137 -6.63 4.13 -3.38
N THR A 138 -6.59 5.01 -2.37
CA THR A 138 -5.88 6.30 -2.45
C THR A 138 -4.38 6.12 -2.68
N ILE A 139 -3.72 5.25 -1.89
CA ILE A 139 -2.28 4.96 -2.00
C ILE A 139 -1.92 4.40 -3.38
N SER A 140 -2.79 3.53 -3.90
CA SER A 140 -2.58 2.82 -5.15
C SER A 140 -2.92 3.62 -6.40
N GLU A 141 -3.68 4.71 -6.28
CA GLU A 141 -4.22 5.47 -7.40
C GLU A 141 -3.15 5.93 -8.42
N PRO A 142 -1.98 6.46 -8.00
CA PRO A 142 -0.93 6.84 -8.95
C PRO A 142 -0.48 5.67 -9.84
N VAL A 143 -0.40 4.46 -9.28
CA VAL A 143 0.00 3.25 -10.01
C VAL A 143 -1.15 2.73 -10.87
N ALA A 144 -2.37 2.73 -10.34
CA ALA A 144 -3.58 2.33 -11.03
C ALA A 144 -3.82 3.13 -12.31
N LEU A 145 -3.35 4.38 -12.36
CA LEU A 145 -3.41 5.25 -13.54
C LEU A 145 -2.18 5.11 -14.46
N ALA A 146 -1.01 4.78 -13.92
CA ALA A 146 0.22 4.70 -14.69
C ALA A 146 0.23 3.51 -15.66
N ILE A 147 -0.17 2.32 -15.21
CA ILE A 147 -0.13 1.11 -16.03
C ILE A 147 -1.07 1.20 -17.25
N PRO A 148 -2.38 1.51 -17.10
CA PRO A 148 -3.27 1.62 -18.26
C PRO A 148 -2.84 2.72 -19.24
N ARG A 149 -2.29 3.83 -18.73
CA ARG A 149 -1.76 4.91 -19.58
C ARG A 149 -0.57 4.42 -20.41
N ALA A 150 0.37 3.70 -19.79
CA ALA A 150 1.53 3.17 -20.50
C ALA A 150 1.10 2.16 -21.59
N VAL A 151 0.12 1.29 -21.29
CA VAL A 151 -0.46 0.36 -22.28
C VAL A 151 -1.17 1.13 -23.41
N GLY A 152 -1.95 2.16 -23.08
CA GLY A 152 -2.64 2.99 -24.07
C GLY A 152 -1.67 3.72 -25.01
N GLN A 153 -0.55 4.24 -24.48
CA GLN A 153 0.50 4.87 -25.28
C GLN A 153 1.19 3.88 -26.21
N MET A 154 1.46 2.65 -25.75
CA MET A 154 2.00 1.58 -26.59
C MET A 154 1.08 1.27 -27.77
N LEU A 155 -0.22 1.08 -27.49
CA LEU A 155 -1.20 0.75 -28.53
C LEU A 155 -1.34 1.88 -29.55
N GLN A 156 -1.35 3.14 -29.12
CA GLN A 156 -1.39 4.30 -30.02
C GLN A 156 -0.20 4.33 -30.99
N GLY A 157 1.00 3.92 -30.55
CA GLY A 157 2.19 3.86 -31.39
C GLY A 157 2.17 2.80 -32.50
N GLN A 158 1.21 1.86 -32.47
CA GLN A 158 1.10 0.75 -33.42
C GLN A 158 -0.13 0.85 -34.34
N VAL A 159 -0.93 1.92 -34.25
CA VAL A 159 -2.18 2.06 -35.01
C VAL A 159 -1.92 2.65 -36.41
N PRO A 160 -2.49 2.08 -37.50
CA PRO A 160 -2.45 2.68 -38.84
C PRO A 160 -3.18 4.03 -38.90
N GLU A 161 -2.62 5.00 -39.62
CA GLU A 161 -3.24 6.32 -39.86
C GLU A 161 -4.66 6.16 -40.44
N GLY A 162 -5.69 6.61 -39.71
CA GLY A 162 -7.10 6.57 -40.15
C GLY A 162 -8.11 5.96 -39.17
N LEU A 163 -7.66 5.32 -38.08
CA LEU A 163 -8.54 4.73 -37.05
C LEU A 163 -8.56 5.50 -35.71
N GLU A 164 -7.87 6.64 -35.64
CA GLU A 164 -7.63 7.42 -34.41
C GLU A 164 -8.92 7.84 -33.67
N GLY A 165 -9.98 8.20 -34.40
CA GLY A 165 -11.25 8.67 -33.81
C GLY A 165 -12.08 7.57 -33.13
N ILE A 166 -12.01 6.33 -33.63
CA ILE A 166 -12.73 5.18 -33.03
C ILE A 166 -11.94 4.63 -31.83
N LEU A 167 -10.61 4.73 -31.88
CA LEU A 167 -9.71 4.31 -30.80
C LEU A 167 -9.68 5.29 -29.63
N GLY A 168 -9.97 6.58 -29.83
CA GLY A 168 -10.05 7.58 -28.75
C GLY A 168 -11.11 7.24 -27.70
N ASP A 169 -12.33 6.93 -28.13
CA ASP A 169 -13.43 6.51 -27.25
C ASP A 169 -13.17 5.11 -26.64
N ALA A 170 -12.53 4.21 -27.40
CA ALA A 170 -12.12 2.90 -26.91
C ALA A 170 -11.01 2.99 -25.84
N ASN A 171 -10.07 3.94 -25.95
CA ASN A 171 -9.02 4.17 -24.95
C ASN A 171 -9.61 4.59 -23.61
N GLY A 172 -10.59 5.51 -23.60
CA GLY A 172 -11.26 5.93 -22.37
C GLY A 172 -12.07 4.80 -21.72
N ALA A 173 -12.62 3.88 -22.50
CA ALA A 173 -13.28 2.68 -21.98
C ALA A 173 -12.28 1.66 -21.42
N MET A 174 -11.17 1.41 -22.13
CA MET A 174 -10.10 0.51 -21.67
C MET A 174 -9.44 1.01 -20.39
N GLU A 175 -9.20 2.32 -20.25
CA GLU A 175 -8.67 2.90 -19.02
C GLU A 175 -9.61 2.66 -17.82
N LYS A 176 -10.92 2.84 -18.01
CA LYS A 176 -11.94 2.57 -16.98
C LYS A 176 -11.99 1.09 -16.59
N VAL A 177 -11.96 0.18 -17.56
CA VAL A 177 -11.94 -1.27 -17.31
C VAL A 177 -10.65 -1.68 -16.60
N GLY A 178 -9.50 -1.19 -17.06
CA GLY A 178 -8.20 -1.44 -16.43
C GLY A 178 -8.16 -0.97 -14.98
N ARG A 179 -8.67 0.24 -14.70
CA ARG A 179 -8.81 0.76 -13.33
C ARG A 179 -9.70 -0.13 -12.47
N ALA A 180 -10.84 -0.59 -12.99
CA ALA A 180 -11.77 -1.43 -12.25
C ALA A 180 -11.17 -2.81 -11.91
N LEU A 181 -10.47 -3.43 -12.86
CA LEU A 181 -9.76 -4.69 -12.64
C LEU A 181 -8.64 -4.53 -11.62
N PHE A 182 -7.88 -3.44 -11.69
CA PHE A 182 -6.87 -3.12 -10.69
C PHE A 182 -7.48 -2.96 -9.30
N GLN A 183 -8.61 -2.23 -9.17
CA GLN A 183 -9.33 -2.07 -7.90
C GLN A 183 -9.83 -3.40 -7.33
N LEU A 184 -10.32 -4.32 -8.17
CA LEU A 184 -10.72 -5.67 -7.74
C LEU A 184 -9.53 -6.50 -7.28
N GLN A 185 -8.40 -6.45 -8.00
CA GLN A 185 -7.17 -7.12 -7.61
C GLN A 185 -6.65 -6.57 -6.27
N LEU A 186 -6.65 -5.25 -6.11
CA LEU A 186 -6.31 -4.59 -4.86
C LEU A 186 -7.22 -5.06 -3.72
N ALA A 187 -8.53 -5.06 -3.95
CA ALA A 187 -9.49 -5.55 -2.97
C ALA A 187 -9.23 -7.00 -2.55
N GLN A 188 -8.88 -7.87 -3.49
CA GLN A 188 -8.51 -9.26 -3.18
C GLN A 188 -7.29 -9.32 -2.27
N VAL A 189 -6.28 -8.50 -2.54
CA VAL A 189 -5.03 -8.44 -1.77
C VAL A 189 -5.30 -7.91 -0.37
N VAL A 190 -6.08 -6.83 -0.22
CA VAL A 190 -6.52 -6.29 1.07
C VAL A 190 -7.30 -7.34 1.87
N GLY A 191 -8.18 -8.10 1.19
CA GLY A 191 -8.91 -9.21 1.80
C GLY A 191 -7.96 -10.29 2.36
N LYS A 192 -6.94 -10.70 1.61
CA LYS A 192 -5.92 -11.66 2.07
C LYS A 192 -5.03 -11.11 3.18
N LEU A 193 -4.58 -9.87 3.06
CA LEU A 193 -3.74 -9.21 4.07
C LEU A 193 -4.43 -9.12 5.44
N SER A 194 -5.76 -9.02 5.45
CA SER A 194 -6.55 -9.03 6.68
C SER A 194 -6.34 -10.30 7.53
N GLU A 195 -5.86 -11.39 6.94
CA GLU A 195 -5.53 -12.63 7.67
C GLU A 195 -4.17 -12.59 8.36
N GLU A 196 -3.27 -11.73 7.88
CA GLU A 196 -1.90 -11.65 8.36
C GLU A 196 -1.73 -10.55 9.40
N VAL A 197 -2.30 -9.36 9.17
CA VAL A 197 -2.08 -8.15 9.99
C VAL A 197 -2.56 -8.28 11.44
N LEU A 198 -1.77 -7.78 12.39
CA LEU A 198 -2.15 -7.75 13.81
C LEU A 198 -2.94 -6.47 14.16
N SER A 199 -2.70 -5.39 13.42
CA SER A 199 -3.21 -4.06 13.71
C SER A 199 -3.39 -3.19 12.45
N GLY A 200 -3.85 -1.95 12.62
CA GLY A 200 -4.01 -0.98 11.53
C GLY A 200 -2.69 -0.42 10.99
N GLY A 201 -1.68 -0.26 11.85
CA GLY A 201 -0.36 0.26 11.51
C GLY A 201 0.66 -0.79 11.08
N ASP A 202 0.28 -2.07 10.98
CA ASP A 202 1.19 -3.21 10.71
C ASP A 202 1.93 -3.12 9.35
N ILE A 203 1.42 -2.27 8.45
CA ILE A 203 2.01 -1.99 7.14
C ILE A 203 2.91 -0.74 7.11
N GLY A 204 3.11 -0.07 8.25
CA GLY A 204 3.91 1.16 8.37
C GLY A 204 3.14 2.46 8.07
N ILE A 205 1.87 2.38 7.64
CA ILE A 205 0.99 3.53 7.36
C ILE A 205 -0.35 3.32 8.07
N PRO A 206 -0.95 4.33 8.72
CA PRO A 206 -2.29 4.23 9.27
C PRO A 206 -3.32 4.14 8.15
N LEU A 207 -4.05 3.04 8.15
CA LEU A 207 -5.04 2.73 7.12
C LEU A 207 -6.47 3.15 7.48
N VAL A 208 -6.71 3.64 8.69
CA VAL A 208 -8.06 4.01 9.15
C VAL A 208 -8.06 5.43 9.68
N HIS A 209 -8.90 6.26 9.07
CA HIS A 209 -9.16 7.62 9.52
C HIS A 209 -10.00 7.62 10.80
N GLY A 210 -9.73 8.60 11.67
CA GLY A 210 -10.52 8.90 12.86
C GLY A 210 -11.73 9.77 12.52
N THR A 211 -12.00 10.76 13.37
CA THR A 211 -13.16 11.66 13.25
C THR A 211 -13.02 12.72 12.15
N SER A 212 -11.81 12.93 11.65
CA SER A 212 -11.49 13.84 10.55
C SER A 212 -10.43 13.22 9.63
N GLU A 213 -10.19 13.82 8.47
CA GLU A 213 -9.18 13.35 7.51
C GLU A 213 -7.74 13.31 8.08
N TYR A 214 -7.45 14.14 9.09
CA TYR A 214 -6.16 14.22 9.79
C TYR A 214 -6.10 13.42 11.08
N ASP A 215 -7.23 12.86 11.52
CA ASP A 215 -7.29 12.03 12.71
C ASP A 215 -7.03 10.57 12.31
N VAL A 216 -6.42 9.82 13.21
CA VAL A 216 -6.01 8.44 12.98
C VAL A 216 -6.69 7.54 14.00
N LYS A 217 -7.26 6.43 13.54
CA LYS A 217 -7.85 5.42 14.39
C LYS A 217 -6.90 4.24 14.52
N ALA A 218 -6.43 3.97 15.73
CA ALA A 218 -5.77 2.72 16.07
C ALA A 218 -6.74 1.54 15.85
N VAL A 219 -6.26 0.43 15.29
CA VAL A 219 -7.06 -0.77 15.03
C VAL A 219 -6.32 -2.01 15.51
N LEU A 220 -7.01 -2.90 16.22
CA LEU A 220 -6.49 -4.20 16.65
C LEU A 220 -7.32 -5.32 16.02
N VAL A 221 -6.66 -6.27 15.36
CA VAL A 221 -7.33 -7.41 14.72
C VAL A 221 -7.34 -8.59 15.68
N ALA A 222 -8.41 -8.69 16.46
CA ALA A 222 -8.49 -9.54 17.65
C ALA A 222 -8.15 -11.02 17.37
N GLN A 223 -8.72 -11.58 16.29
CA GLN A 223 -8.46 -12.97 15.90
C GLN A 223 -6.98 -13.21 15.60
N ASN A 224 -6.31 -12.27 14.94
CA ASN A 224 -4.92 -12.41 14.52
C ASN A 224 -3.98 -12.22 15.71
N ILE A 225 -4.30 -11.32 16.65
CA ILE A 225 -3.59 -11.18 17.92
C ILE A 225 -3.62 -12.49 18.73
N ARG A 226 -4.79 -13.13 18.81
CA ARG A 226 -4.95 -14.43 19.50
C ARG A 226 -4.14 -15.53 18.81
N ALA A 227 -4.20 -15.60 17.48
CA ALA A 227 -3.43 -16.57 16.70
C ALA A 227 -1.91 -16.36 16.86
N PHE A 228 -1.46 -15.11 16.84
CA PHE A 228 -0.06 -14.73 17.04
C PHE A 228 0.43 -15.13 18.44
N GLY A 229 -0.30 -14.74 19.50
CA GLY A 229 0.06 -15.06 20.88
C GLY A 229 0.02 -16.56 21.17
N GLY A 230 -0.91 -17.31 20.57
CA GLY A 230 -1.00 -18.77 20.71
C GLY A 230 0.20 -19.53 20.15
N GLY A 231 0.98 -18.92 19.25
CA GLY A 231 2.23 -19.46 18.73
C GLY A 231 3.45 -19.20 19.61
N LEU A 232 3.29 -18.46 20.71
CA LEU A 232 4.38 -17.98 21.57
C LEU A 232 4.20 -18.48 23.02
N ASP A 233 5.31 -18.75 23.71
CA ASP A 233 5.32 -19.01 25.16
C ASP A 233 5.28 -17.68 25.96
N THR A 234 4.22 -16.91 25.72
CA THR A 234 3.99 -15.59 26.31
C THR A 234 2.57 -15.47 26.85
N PRO A 235 2.34 -14.89 28.04
CA PRO A 235 0.99 -14.69 28.54
C PRO A 235 0.14 -13.84 27.59
N VAL A 236 -1.17 -14.13 27.54
CA VAL A 236 -2.12 -13.44 26.65
C VAL A 236 -2.18 -11.96 26.98
N GLU A 237 -2.22 -11.58 28.27
CA GLU A 237 -2.28 -10.16 28.65
C GLU A 237 -1.00 -9.39 28.25
N GLU A 238 0.18 -10.02 28.37
CA GLU A 238 1.44 -9.38 27.94
C GLU A 238 1.44 -9.14 26.42
N THR A 239 0.95 -10.10 25.65
CA THR A 239 0.83 -9.98 24.18
C THR A 239 -0.14 -8.87 23.80
N ASP A 240 -1.30 -8.82 24.46
CA ASP A 240 -2.33 -7.81 24.21
C ASP A 240 -1.82 -6.40 24.51
N ILE A 241 -1.17 -6.20 25.65
CA ILE A 241 -0.61 -4.90 26.03
C ILE A 241 0.50 -4.50 25.06
N PHE A 242 1.43 -5.42 24.75
CA PHE A 242 2.55 -5.12 23.86
C PHE A 242 2.09 -4.68 22.47
N LEU A 243 1.15 -5.41 21.86
CA LEU A 243 0.62 -5.07 20.54
C LEU A 243 -0.25 -3.81 20.57
N ALA A 244 -0.99 -3.58 21.65
CA ALA A 244 -1.75 -2.34 21.83
C ALA A 244 -0.83 -1.12 21.95
N VAL A 245 0.26 -1.20 22.72
CA VAL A 245 1.27 -0.12 22.83
C VAL A 245 1.80 0.21 21.44
N ARG A 246 2.19 -0.81 20.68
CA ARG A 246 2.76 -0.65 19.34
C ARG A 246 1.81 0.05 18.37
N GLU A 247 0.55 -0.39 18.33
CA GLU A 247 -0.47 0.22 17.46
C GLU A 247 -0.81 1.65 17.87
N ILE A 248 -0.95 1.91 19.17
CA ILE A 248 -1.26 3.25 19.68
C ILE A 248 -0.09 4.20 19.41
N ALA A 249 1.16 3.74 19.52
CA ALA A 249 2.35 4.51 19.15
C ALA A 249 2.31 4.92 17.67
N HIS A 250 2.03 3.98 16.75
CA HIS A 250 1.84 4.31 15.33
C HIS A 250 0.77 5.38 15.13
N ALA A 251 -0.40 5.19 15.72
CA ALA A 251 -1.51 6.12 15.54
C ALA A 251 -1.21 7.51 16.12
N ARG A 252 -0.57 7.58 17.30
CA ARG A 252 -0.14 8.85 17.92
C ARG A 252 0.87 9.58 17.04
N LEU A 253 1.85 8.87 16.49
CA LEU A 253 2.87 9.45 15.62
C LEU A 253 2.24 10.13 14.40
N PHE A 254 1.36 9.44 13.68
CA PHE A 254 0.73 10.01 12.47
C PHE A 254 -0.28 11.12 12.78
N ARG A 255 -0.92 11.09 13.95
CA ARG A 255 -1.77 12.20 14.41
C ARG A 255 -0.93 13.45 14.71
N HIS A 256 0.27 13.28 15.25
CA HIS A 256 1.20 14.37 15.55
C HIS A 256 1.84 14.93 14.27
N ALA A 257 2.46 14.07 13.48
CA ALA A 257 3.18 14.44 12.27
C ALA A 257 2.27 14.40 11.04
N ARG A 258 1.40 15.42 10.93
CA ARG A 258 0.35 15.51 9.89
C ARG A 258 0.89 15.48 8.45
N TRP A 259 2.17 15.83 8.26
CA TRP A 259 2.84 15.79 6.97
C TRP A 259 3.21 14.37 6.53
N LEU A 260 3.35 13.39 7.44
CA LEU A 260 3.84 12.04 7.11
C LEU A 260 3.01 11.35 6.02
N ARG A 261 1.68 11.44 6.13
CA ARG A 261 0.79 10.86 5.13
C ARG A 261 1.07 11.44 3.74
N LEU A 262 1.17 12.78 3.64
CA LEU A 262 1.47 13.45 2.37
C LEU A 262 2.87 13.11 1.87
N GLY A 263 3.88 13.05 2.75
CA GLY A 263 5.25 12.70 2.39
C GLY A 263 5.36 11.30 1.78
N ILE A 264 4.69 10.31 2.39
CA ILE A 264 4.62 8.93 1.87
C ILE A 264 3.89 8.90 0.52
N MET A 265 2.73 9.55 0.43
CA MET A 265 1.96 9.64 -0.82
C MET A 265 2.75 10.30 -1.95
N SER A 266 3.54 11.33 -1.64
CA SER A 266 4.42 12.00 -2.59
C SER A 266 5.53 11.07 -3.07
N ALA A 267 6.18 10.31 -2.18
CA ALA A 267 7.20 9.33 -2.57
C ALA A 267 6.64 8.23 -3.49
N ILE A 268 5.44 7.74 -3.21
CA ILE A 268 4.77 6.75 -4.06
C ILE A 268 4.40 7.35 -5.42
N ARG A 269 3.90 8.59 -5.45
CA ARG A 269 3.57 9.31 -6.69
C ARG A 269 4.81 9.57 -7.55
N ASP A 270 5.91 10.00 -6.95
CA ASP A 270 7.18 10.25 -7.64
C ASP A 270 7.76 8.95 -8.22
N PHE A 271 7.61 7.83 -7.53
CA PHE A 271 7.97 6.52 -8.06
C PHE A 271 7.07 6.12 -9.24
N ALA A 272 5.75 6.27 -9.08
CA ALA A 272 4.76 5.86 -10.07
C ALA A 272 4.79 6.69 -11.36
N SER A 273 5.17 7.97 -11.29
CA SER A 273 5.26 8.85 -12.45
C SER A 273 6.34 8.41 -13.47
N GLY A 274 7.36 7.68 -13.00
CA GLY A 274 8.39 7.10 -13.86
C GLY A 274 8.03 5.74 -14.48
N ILE A 275 6.84 5.19 -14.20
CA ILE A 275 6.42 3.90 -14.77
C ILE A 275 6.15 4.08 -16.26
N THR A 276 6.94 3.41 -17.08
CA THR A 276 6.80 3.31 -18.53
C THR A 276 6.86 1.83 -18.93
N ILE A 277 6.40 1.49 -20.13
CA ILE A 277 6.49 0.13 -20.67
C ILE A 277 7.64 0.10 -21.68
N ASP A 278 8.54 -0.88 -21.53
CA ASP A 278 9.60 -1.12 -22.48
C ASP A 278 9.05 -1.92 -23.68
N THR A 279 8.75 -1.20 -24.76
CA THR A 279 8.20 -1.80 -25.98
C THR A 279 9.18 -2.71 -26.69
N ASP A 280 10.49 -2.43 -26.58
CA ASP A 280 11.53 -3.23 -27.22
C ASP A 280 11.67 -4.58 -26.50
N ARG A 281 11.56 -4.58 -25.17
CA ARG A 281 11.45 -5.80 -24.35
C ARG A 281 10.22 -6.63 -24.69
N ILE A 282 9.07 -6.00 -24.94
CA ILE A 282 7.85 -6.72 -25.35
C ILE A 282 8.08 -7.46 -26.66
N VAL A 283 8.69 -6.81 -27.65
CA VAL A 283 9.01 -7.46 -28.94
C VAL A 283 9.99 -8.61 -28.75
N GLU A 284 11.06 -8.39 -27.97
CA GLU A 284 12.07 -9.40 -27.66
C GLU A 284 11.50 -10.61 -26.89
N LEU A 285 10.48 -10.39 -26.05
CA LEU A 285 9.77 -11.44 -25.33
C LEU A 285 8.74 -12.15 -26.20
N ALA A 286 8.01 -11.43 -27.06
CA ALA A 286 7.08 -12.02 -28.03
C ALA A 286 7.78 -12.95 -29.04
N GLU A 287 9.07 -12.71 -29.33
CA GLU A 287 9.89 -13.62 -30.14
C GLU A 287 10.27 -14.93 -29.40
N ARG A 288 10.17 -14.96 -28.07
CA ARG A 288 10.58 -16.10 -27.21
C ARG A 288 9.42 -16.80 -26.53
N PHE A 289 8.29 -16.13 -26.37
CA PHE A 289 7.09 -16.62 -25.71
C PHE A 289 5.97 -16.82 -26.71
N ASP A 290 5.19 -17.88 -26.50
CA ASP A 290 3.93 -18.07 -27.20
C ASP A 290 2.87 -17.13 -26.61
N PRO A 291 2.37 -16.13 -27.35
CA PRO A 291 1.36 -15.20 -26.85
C PRO A 291 0.01 -15.85 -26.55
N THR A 292 -0.18 -17.13 -26.91
CA THR A 292 -1.39 -17.90 -26.60
C THR A 292 -1.35 -18.59 -25.23
N ASP A 293 -0.19 -18.62 -24.55
CA ASP A 293 -0.06 -19.15 -23.19
C ASP A 293 -0.44 -18.08 -22.15
N THR A 294 -1.70 -18.13 -21.72
CA THR A 294 -2.28 -17.22 -20.72
C THR A 294 -1.57 -17.27 -19.36
N ASN A 295 -1.00 -18.42 -18.97
CA ASN A 295 -0.30 -18.56 -17.70
C ASN A 295 1.07 -17.89 -17.78
N ALA A 296 1.81 -18.14 -18.88
CA ALA A 296 3.08 -17.47 -19.14
C ALA A 296 2.93 -15.95 -19.18
N MET A 297 1.91 -15.43 -19.86
CA MET A 297 1.62 -13.99 -19.91
C MET A 297 1.31 -13.41 -18.52
N ARG A 298 0.55 -14.14 -17.70
CA ARG A 298 0.24 -13.74 -16.32
C ARG A 298 1.51 -13.65 -15.46
N ASP A 299 2.39 -14.65 -15.53
CA ASP A 299 3.65 -14.69 -14.77
C ASP A 299 4.63 -13.60 -15.24
N LEU A 300 4.64 -13.32 -16.54
CA LEU A 300 5.51 -12.31 -17.14
C LEU A 300 5.09 -10.87 -16.73
N VAL A 301 3.78 -10.61 -16.65
CA VAL A 301 3.24 -9.35 -16.09
C VAL A 301 3.47 -9.28 -14.58
N ALA A 302 3.23 -10.37 -13.84
CA ALA A 302 3.40 -10.41 -12.39
C ALA A 302 4.86 -10.25 -11.95
N SER A 303 5.82 -10.74 -12.75
CA SER A 303 7.26 -10.62 -12.48
C SER A 303 7.82 -9.23 -12.80
N GLY A 304 7.04 -8.35 -13.44
CA GLY A 304 7.51 -7.03 -13.85
C GLY A 304 8.58 -7.07 -14.94
N ALA A 305 8.75 -8.18 -15.65
CA ALA A 305 9.76 -8.35 -16.70
C ALA A 305 9.59 -7.39 -17.90
N LEU A 306 8.41 -6.77 -18.02
CA LEU A 306 8.05 -5.77 -19.03
C LEU A 306 8.36 -4.32 -18.60
N LEU A 307 8.73 -4.12 -17.34
CA LEU A 307 9.07 -2.80 -16.83
C LEU A 307 10.55 -2.50 -17.16
N PRO A 308 10.86 -1.30 -17.66
CA PRO A 308 12.23 -0.87 -17.90
C PRO A 308 13.01 -0.78 -16.58
N GLU A 309 14.33 -0.70 -16.69
CA GLU A 309 15.17 -0.41 -15.53
C GLU A 309 14.76 0.90 -14.86
N ARG A 310 14.77 0.91 -13.52
CA ARG A 310 14.36 2.07 -12.72
C ARG A 310 15.25 3.28 -13.01
N THR A 311 14.64 4.44 -13.22
CA THR A 311 15.37 5.72 -13.37
C THR A 311 16.02 6.16 -12.06
N GLU A 312 16.97 7.10 -12.12
CA GLU A 312 17.58 7.69 -10.92
C GLU A 312 16.58 8.48 -10.07
N GLU A 313 15.52 9.07 -10.66
CA GLU A 313 14.42 9.63 -9.88
C GLU A 313 13.66 8.56 -9.09
N GLN A 314 13.34 7.42 -9.74
CA GLN A 314 12.62 6.33 -9.08
C GLN A 314 13.42 5.69 -7.96
N LYS A 315 14.74 5.53 -8.14
CA LYS A 315 15.64 5.05 -7.08
C LYS A 315 15.65 5.99 -5.88
N ARG A 316 15.76 7.30 -6.09
CA ARG A 316 15.72 8.31 -5.01
C ARG A 316 14.36 8.35 -4.31
N ALA A 317 13.26 8.23 -5.05
CA ALA A 317 11.91 8.18 -4.48
C ALA A 317 11.73 6.93 -3.59
N LEU A 318 12.24 5.78 -4.06
CA LEU A 318 12.23 4.53 -3.30
C LEU A 318 13.08 4.62 -2.04
N GLU A 319 14.32 5.12 -2.13
CA GLU A 319 15.20 5.29 -0.98
C GLU A 319 14.59 6.22 0.08
N ARG A 320 13.93 7.30 -0.35
CA ARG A 320 13.21 8.20 0.56
C ARG A 320 12.04 7.50 1.25
N LEU A 321 11.27 6.70 0.53
CA LEU A 321 10.17 5.91 1.09
C LEU A 321 10.69 4.87 2.09
N GLU A 322 11.73 4.13 1.73
CA GLU A 322 12.39 3.14 2.60
C GLU A 322 12.91 3.78 3.89
N THR A 323 13.61 4.91 3.78
CA THR A 323 14.15 5.66 4.92
C THR A 323 13.03 6.11 5.85
N LEU A 324 11.96 6.70 5.30
CA LEU A 324 10.84 7.19 6.11
C LEU A 324 10.11 6.05 6.84
N LEU A 325 9.84 4.94 6.15
CA LEU A 325 9.24 3.75 6.76
C LEU A 325 10.16 3.15 7.84
N ALA A 326 11.48 3.11 7.61
CA ALA A 326 12.44 2.64 8.59
C ALA A 326 12.47 3.54 9.84
N LEU A 327 12.43 4.86 9.68
CA LEU A 327 12.36 5.82 10.80
C LEU A 327 11.09 5.64 11.62
N ILE A 328 9.92 5.54 10.95
CA ILE A 328 8.63 5.31 11.62
C ILE A 328 8.71 4.02 12.45
N GLU A 329 9.14 2.94 11.82
CA GLU A 329 9.21 1.63 12.45
C GLU A 329 10.23 1.56 13.59
N GLY A 330 11.38 2.20 13.41
CA GLY A 330 12.41 2.31 14.44
C GLY A 330 11.92 3.09 15.66
N TRP A 331 11.21 4.20 15.45
CA TRP A 331 10.66 5.00 16.55
C TRP A 331 9.62 4.19 17.32
N VAL A 332 8.69 3.53 16.59
CA VAL A 332 7.66 2.68 17.20
C VAL A 332 8.29 1.52 17.98
N ASP A 333 9.27 0.82 17.42
CA ASP A 333 9.99 -0.27 18.10
C ASP A 333 10.65 0.24 19.40
N HIS A 334 11.31 1.40 19.32
CA HIS A 334 11.98 2.02 20.45
C HIS A 334 11.01 2.40 21.58
N VAL A 335 9.95 3.17 21.29
CA VAL A 335 9.00 3.61 22.33
C VAL A 335 8.17 2.44 22.87
N THR A 336 7.87 1.44 22.04
CA THR A 336 7.23 0.20 22.51
C THR A 336 8.12 -0.53 23.51
N SER A 337 9.42 -0.66 23.21
CA SER A 337 10.39 -1.27 24.12
C SER A 337 10.48 -0.54 25.46
N GLN A 338 10.45 0.80 25.46
CA GLN A 338 10.48 1.58 26.70
C GLN A 338 9.18 1.42 27.51
N ALA A 339 8.02 1.61 26.89
CA ALA A 339 6.73 1.51 27.57
C ALA A 339 6.47 0.12 28.16
N THR A 340 6.90 -0.93 27.46
CA THR A 340 6.67 -2.33 27.83
C THR A 340 7.79 -2.98 28.63
N ALA A 341 8.82 -2.24 29.04
CA ALA A 341 9.96 -2.78 29.79
C ALA A 341 9.57 -3.53 31.09
N ARG A 342 8.38 -3.24 31.63
CA ARG A 342 7.81 -3.91 32.81
C ARG A 342 7.17 -5.28 32.53
N LEU A 343 6.97 -5.65 31.26
CA LEU A 343 6.47 -6.97 30.88
C LEU A 343 7.62 -7.99 30.88
N PRO A 344 7.53 -9.08 31.66
CA PRO A 344 8.55 -10.13 31.72
C PRO A 344 8.95 -10.70 30.35
N LYS A 345 8.02 -10.80 29.40
CA LYS A 345 8.24 -11.38 28.07
C LYS A 345 8.31 -10.33 26.95
N SER A 346 8.43 -9.03 27.26
CA SER A 346 8.56 -7.94 26.26
C SER A 346 9.64 -8.21 25.21
N GLY A 347 10.83 -8.63 25.63
CA GLY A 347 11.94 -8.95 24.71
C GLY A 347 11.62 -10.13 23.77
N ALA A 348 10.88 -11.13 24.25
CA ALA A 348 10.46 -12.27 23.42
C ALA A 348 9.41 -11.85 22.38
N LEU A 349 8.46 -10.99 22.77
CA LEU A 349 7.46 -10.41 21.87
C LEU A 349 8.11 -9.51 20.80
N GLN A 350 9.08 -8.70 21.21
CA GLN A 350 9.84 -7.86 20.28
C GLN A 350 10.61 -8.70 19.25
N GLU A 351 11.28 -9.77 19.67
CA GLU A 351 11.96 -10.70 18.77
C GLU A 351 10.98 -11.43 17.84
N ALA A 352 9.82 -11.86 18.33
CA ALA A 352 8.78 -12.48 17.51
C ALA A 352 8.29 -11.55 16.38
N ILE A 353 8.08 -10.26 16.69
CA ILE A 353 7.70 -9.25 15.70
C ILE A 353 8.82 -9.01 14.68
N ARG A 354 10.08 -8.98 15.13
CA ARG A 354 11.24 -8.82 14.22
C ARG A 354 11.34 -9.99 13.24
N ARG A 355 11.15 -11.24 13.72
CA ARG A 355 11.16 -12.43 12.85
C ARG A 355 10.05 -12.41 11.82
N ARG A 356 8.83 -12.06 12.24
CA ARG A 356 7.68 -11.94 11.33
C ARG A 356 7.92 -10.96 10.19
N ARG A 357 8.67 -9.87 10.43
CA ARG A 357 9.04 -8.93 9.36
C ARG A 357 10.16 -9.46 8.48
N ALA A 358 11.16 -10.12 9.06
CA ALA A 358 12.28 -10.67 8.31
C ALA A 358 11.89 -11.81 7.34
N SER A 359 10.74 -12.47 7.58
CA SER A 359 10.20 -13.53 6.73
C SER A 359 9.27 -13.05 5.61
N GLY A 360 9.24 -11.75 5.28
CA GLY A 360 8.29 -11.19 4.31
C GLY A 360 6.96 -10.83 4.95
N GLY A 361 6.96 -9.84 5.85
CA GLY A 361 5.75 -9.44 6.59
C GLY A 361 4.66 -8.79 5.70
N PRO A 362 3.47 -8.51 6.25
CA PRO A 362 2.33 -7.99 5.47
C PRO A 362 2.64 -6.69 4.70
N ALA A 363 3.53 -5.85 5.23
CA ALA A 363 3.98 -4.64 4.56
C ALA A 363 4.66 -4.96 3.21
N GLU A 364 5.61 -5.90 3.20
CA GLU A 364 6.35 -6.31 1.99
C GLU A 364 5.38 -6.90 0.96
N HIS A 365 4.47 -7.80 1.38
CA HIS A 365 3.42 -8.34 0.52
C HIS A 365 2.52 -7.25 -0.07
N ALA A 366 2.10 -6.28 0.75
CA ALA A 366 1.22 -5.21 0.31
C ALA A 366 1.89 -4.29 -0.72
N PHE A 367 3.10 -3.80 -0.44
CA PHE A 367 3.80 -2.88 -1.33
C PHE A 367 4.31 -3.56 -2.62
N SER A 368 4.73 -4.83 -2.53
CA SER A 368 5.06 -5.64 -3.70
C SER A 368 3.89 -5.73 -4.66
N THR A 369 2.68 -5.92 -4.12
CA THR A 369 1.49 -6.09 -4.96
C THR A 369 0.95 -4.76 -5.51
N LEU A 370 1.14 -3.67 -4.77
CA LEU A 370 0.56 -2.37 -5.11
C LEU A 370 1.34 -1.55 -6.11
N VAL A 371 2.66 -1.66 -6.07
CA VAL A 371 3.55 -0.74 -6.76
C VAL A 371 4.62 -1.49 -7.58
N GLY A 372 4.63 -2.83 -7.54
CA GLY A 372 5.76 -3.62 -8.03
C GLY A 372 7.05 -3.32 -7.25
N LEU A 373 6.90 -2.81 -6.03
CA LEU A 373 8.00 -2.45 -5.16
C LEU A 373 8.32 -3.62 -4.24
N GLU A 374 9.43 -4.29 -4.48
CA GLU A 374 10.08 -5.09 -3.44
C GLU A 374 10.65 -4.13 -2.37
N LEU A 375 9.77 -3.60 -1.51
CA LEU A 375 10.16 -2.90 -0.30
C LEU A 375 10.62 -3.96 0.70
N ARG A 376 11.92 -4.20 0.74
CA ARG A 376 12.53 -4.88 1.88
C ARG A 376 12.79 -3.81 2.93
N PRO A 377 12.21 -3.88 4.14
CA PRO A 377 12.54 -2.95 5.21
C PRO A 377 14.01 -3.12 5.60
N ARG A 378 14.91 -2.43 4.90
CA ARG A 378 16.33 -2.39 5.21
C ARG A 378 16.47 -1.51 6.45
N ARG A 379 17.43 -1.85 7.29
CA ARG A 379 17.90 -0.98 8.37
C ARG A 379 16.96 -0.74 9.55
N LEU A 380 15.97 -1.62 9.78
CA LEU A 380 15.05 -1.49 10.93
C LEU A 380 15.77 -1.53 12.29
N ARG A 381 16.81 -2.36 12.41
CA ARG A 381 17.58 -2.46 13.66
C ARG A 381 18.37 -1.19 13.90
N GLU A 382 18.98 -0.68 12.86
CA GLU A 382 19.76 0.54 12.80
C GLU A 382 18.89 1.75 13.13
N ALA A 383 17.67 1.82 12.57
CA ALA A 383 16.71 2.86 12.91
C ALA A 383 16.30 2.82 14.40
N SER A 384 15.99 1.64 14.95
CA SER A 384 15.67 1.49 16.38
C SER A 384 16.85 1.90 17.29
N ALA A 385 18.09 1.55 16.88
CA ALA A 385 19.31 1.95 17.59
C ALA A 385 19.60 3.46 17.50
N LEU A 386 19.31 4.08 16.34
CA LEU A 386 19.39 5.53 16.15
C LEU A 386 18.43 6.24 17.10
N TRP A 387 17.17 5.82 17.16
CA TRP A 387 16.19 6.40 18.09
C TRP A 387 16.58 6.20 19.55
N ALA A 388 17.17 5.05 19.91
CA ALA A 388 17.73 4.85 21.24
C ALA A 388 18.84 5.85 21.58
N SER A 389 19.76 6.07 20.63
CA SER A 389 20.87 7.02 20.80
C SER A 389 20.37 8.47 20.92
N ILE A 390 19.36 8.84 20.12
CA ILE A 390 18.70 10.15 20.18
C ILE A 390 18.03 10.35 21.54
N THR A 391 17.25 9.37 22.02
CA THR A 391 16.59 9.46 23.33
C THR A 391 17.59 9.60 24.46
N GLU A 392 18.68 8.83 24.44
CA GLU A 392 19.72 8.85 25.47
C GLU A 392 20.42 10.22 25.54
N ALA A 393 20.73 10.81 24.38
CA ALA A 393 21.46 12.07 24.32
C ALA A 393 20.58 13.32 24.49
N LEU A 394 19.36 13.31 23.94
CA LEU A 394 18.51 14.51 23.78
C LEU A 394 17.19 14.45 24.56
N GLY A 395 16.82 13.28 25.11
CA GLY A 395 15.56 13.07 25.80
C GLY A 395 14.36 12.83 24.87
N ALA A 396 13.24 12.38 25.46
CA ALA A 396 12.02 12.02 24.73
C ALA A 396 11.34 13.20 24.04
N SER A 397 11.31 14.38 24.69
CA SER A 397 10.67 15.58 24.11
C SER A 397 11.37 16.02 22.82
N THR A 398 12.70 16.15 22.84
CA THR A 398 13.48 16.48 21.63
C THR A 398 13.34 15.41 20.55
N ARG A 399 13.38 14.12 20.92
CA ARG A 399 13.18 13.02 19.99
C ARG A 399 11.85 13.14 19.25
N ASP A 400 10.78 13.39 19.99
CA ASP A 400 9.42 13.43 19.45
C ASP A 400 9.20 14.71 18.62
N ALA A 401 9.81 15.83 19.02
CA ALA A 401 9.78 17.08 18.26
C ALA A 401 10.41 16.98 16.85
N LEU A 402 11.33 16.03 16.60
CA LEU A 402 11.90 15.79 15.27
C LEU A 402 10.84 15.45 14.20
N TRP A 403 9.65 15.02 14.64
CA TRP A 403 8.55 14.70 13.75
C TRP A 403 7.70 15.92 13.35
N GLU A 404 7.97 17.11 13.89
CA GLU A 404 7.23 18.33 13.54
C GLU A 404 7.42 18.74 12.08
N HIS A 405 8.62 18.52 11.51
CA HIS A 405 8.93 18.87 10.13
C HIS A 405 9.84 17.81 9.46
N PRO A 406 9.63 17.48 8.16
CA PRO A 406 10.46 16.50 7.45
C PRO A 406 11.96 16.79 7.49
N ASP A 407 12.36 18.07 7.46
CA ASP A 407 13.77 18.48 7.42
C ASP A 407 14.52 18.24 8.74
N GLN A 408 13.81 17.96 9.83
CA GLN A 408 14.42 17.67 11.13
C GLN A 408 14.72 16.18 11.31
N LEU A 409 14.15 15.33 10.46
CA LEU A 409 14.35 13.89 10.57
C LEU A 409 15.77 13.47 10.19
N PRO A 410 16.27 12.38 10.80
CA PRO A 410 17.49 11.75 10.32
C PRO A 410 17.37 11.30 8.86
N SER A 411 18.47 11.37 8.15
CA SER A 411 18.62 10.83 6.80
C SER A 411 19.06 9.36 6.83
N SER A 412 19.13 8.72 5.66
CA SER A 412 19.67 7.36 5.54
C SER A 412 21.12 7.27 6.05
N GLU A 413 21.95 8.30 5.86
CA GLU A 413 23.35 8.30 6.32
C GLU A 413 23.46 8.28 7.84
N ASP A 414 22.48 8.85 8.54
CA ASP A 414 22.48 8.96 10.01
C ASP A 414 22.23 7.63 10.71
N PHE A 415 21.73 6.62 10.00
CA PHE A 415 21.68 5.25 10.51
C PHE A 415 23.09 4.65 10.71
N ASP A 416 24.10 5.08 9.94
CA ASP A 416 25.51 4.66 10.11
C ASP A 416 26.29 5.60 11.05
N ASP A 417 25.89 6.87 11.16
CA ASP A 417 26.47 7.85 12.08
C ASP A 417 25.42 8.55 12.97
N PRO A 418 24.82 7.83 13.95
CA PRO A 418 23.89 8.45 14.91
C PRO A 418 24.51 9.61 15.69
N GLN A 419 25.81 9.54 15.96
CA GLN A 419 26.52 10.55 16.73
C GLN A 419 26.71 11.84 15.93
N GLY A 420 26.93 11.73 14.62
CA GLY A 420 26.93 12.86 13.69
C GLY A 420 25.61 13.60 13.73
N PHE A 421 24.48 12.90 13.63
CA PHE A 421 23.15 13.50 13.74
C PHE A 421 22.94 14.23 15.06
N ILE A 422 23.24 13.58 16.19
CA ILE A 422 23.09 14.15 17.54
C ILE A 422 23.93 15.43 17.69
N LYS A 423 25.17 15.44 17.19
CA LYS A 423 26.01 16.65 17.20
C LYS A 423 25.42 17.79 16.38
N ARG A 424 24.79 17.50 15.24
CA ARG A 424 24.11 18.52 14.43
C ARG A 424 22.91 19.11 15.19
N GLN A 425 22.17 18.29 15.94
CA GLN A 425 21.05 18.79 16.74
C GLN A 425 21.46 19.57 17.99
N LEU A 426 22.62 19.26 18.58
CA LEU A 426 23.19 20.02 19.69
C LEU A 426 23.95 21.27 19.24
N ALA A 427 24.23 21.40 17.95
CA ALA A 427 24.86 22.61 17.43
C ALA A 427 23.90 23.78 17.63
N PRO A 428 24.37 24.93 18.16
CA PRO A 428 23.53 26.13 18.21
C PRO A 428 23.04 26.44 16.79
N ALA A 429 21.77 26.82 16.67
CA ALA A 429 21.19 27.17 15.38
C ALA A 429 22.15 28.09 14.62
N GLY A 430 22.63 27.63 13.46
CA GLY A 430 23.41 28.45 12.54
C GLY A 430 22.56 29.63 12.02
N PRO A 431 23.08 30.46 11.11
CA PRO A 431 22.55 31.78 10.71
C PRO A 431 21.20 31.74 9.94
N GLY A 432 20.23 30.93 10.36
CA GLY A 432 18.80 31.09 10.07
C GLY A 432 18.12 32.10 10.98
N ASP A 433 18.68 32.34 12.19
CA ASP A 433 18.22 33.40 13.09
C ASP A 433 18.46 34.79 12.49
N ASP A 434 19.41 34.97 11.56
CA ASP A 434 19.58 36.21 10.80
C ASP A 434 18.45 36.44 9.79
N MET A 435 17.88 35.38 9.19
CA MET A 435 16.71 35.50 8.30
C MET A 435 15.44 35.76 9.10
N ASP A 436 15.27 35.09 10.25
CA ASP A 436 14.15 35.31 11.16
C ASP A 436 14.25 36.66 11.89
N GLN A 437 15.47 37.14 12.15
CA GLN A 437 15.75 38.48 12.65
C GLN A 437 15.51 39.52 11.55
N ALA A 438 15.95 39.27 10.30
CA ALA A 438 15.65 40.13 9.17
C ALA A 438 14.14 40.19 8.86
N LEU A 439 13.41 39.07 9.01
CA LEU A 439 11.94 39.04 8.89
C LEU A 439 11.27 39.82 10.03
N ARG A 440 11.76 39.73 11.26
CA ARG A 440 11.29 40.55 12.40
C ARG A 440 11.54 42.03 12.16
N ASP A 441 12.75 42.39 11.76
CA ASP A 441 13.14 43.78 11.48
C ASP A 441 12.29 44.37 10.32
N LEU A 442 11.98 43.57 9.29
CA LEU A 442 11.16 43.98 8.16
C LEU A 442 9.66 44.15 8.51
N LEU A 443 9.16 43.34 9.45
CA LEU A 443 7.78 43.45 9.96
C LEU A 443 7.62 44.60 10.97
N ASP A 444 8.67 44.91 11.73
CA ASP A 444 8.70 46.03 12.67
C ASP A 444 8.86 47.39 11.95
N GLU A 445 9.47 47.43 10.76
CA GLU A 445 9.57 48.64 9.92
C GLU A 445 8.24 49.04 9.23
N GLU A 446 7.25 48.15 9.13
CA GLU A 446 5.94 48.44 8.50
C GLU A 446 4.87 49.03 9.45
N GLN A 447 5.15 49.19 10.75
CA GLN A 447 4.25 49.93 11.66
C GLN A 447 4.61 51.41 11.72
N PRO A 448 3.80 52.32 11.15
CA PRO A 448 4.04 53.74 11.32
C PRO A 448 3.82 54.14 12.78
N PRO A 449 4.62 55.05 13.35
CA PRO A 449 4.46 55.48 14.73
C PRO A 449 3.08 56.12 14.94
N ALA A 450 2.44 55.73 16.04
CA ALA A 450 1.10 56.17 16.46
C ALA A 450 0.98 57.67 16.75
#